data_AF-A0A7J3PL67-F1
#
_entry.id   AF-A0A7J3PL67-F1
#
_cell.length_a   1.000
_cell.length_b   1.000
_cell.length_c   1.000
_cell.angle_alpha   90.00
_cell.angle_beta   90.00
_cell.angle_gamma   90.00
#
_symmetry.space_group_name_H-M   'P 1'
#
loop_
_entity.id
_entity.type
_entity.pdbx_description
1 polymer ?
#
loop_
_entity_poly.entity_id
_entity_poly.type
_entity_poly.pdbx_seq_one_letter_code
_entity_poly.pdbx_strand_id
1 'polypeptide(L)'
;MYMWNWLEKRNDIEDVFLNLSIGEKIYPCLLKTNSTVVIYTDIHYGPFSNTGSSELPRKLSLFFGDMNLNSIVLHGLGSHERNLSHSKYIDSLLQVFEKLYYEKGIGLKYHGMFKIMNNEWELTCIVFSDISLIIVSRPGRGIEDLPYSLQRDLQIKALDRNLGRVIIIDAHNWVLESDYNTDSLEKLLFEALDYIDYFKKNEPVDVLIRSTCIERNLPGVIDGEICLLELMGVDGRGRLILVYFRGNNIEPNLRNELINYIREKTGSINVEVLSNDEHSETGVYARTTYIPVKKHPHVFEAIDGLINDLKNKSFDNQLYYSETSLNCLLMGENVYKLVELLNKTYPAAFVSVIGYVVLSPFLILLLQFIL
;
A
#
# COMPACT_ATOMS: atom_id res chain seq x y z
N MET A 1 -21.22 -2.22 -19.02
CA MET A 1 -20.80 -1.82 -17.67
C MET A 1 -19.29 -1.76 -17.54
N TYR A 2 -18.54 -2.88 -17.53
CA TYR A 2 -17.07 -2.85 -17.39
C TYR A 2 -16.32 -2.06 -18.48
N MET A 3 -16.60 -2.31 -19.76
CA MET A 3 -16.00 -1.54 -20.88
C MET A 3 -16.36 -0.05 -20.86
N TRP A 4 -17.54 0.30 -20.36
CA TRP A 4 -17.99 1.70 -20.30
C TRP A 4 -17.38 2.42 -19.09
N ASN A 5 -17.20 1.73 -17.97
CA ASN A 5 -16.38 2.21 -16.86
C ASN A 5 -14.96 2.52 -17.36
N TRP A 6 -14.36 1.57 -18.07
CA TRP A 6 -13.02 1.73 -18.63
C TRP A 6 -12.89 2.87 -19.64
N LEU A 7 -13.82 3.01 -20.59
CA LEU A 7 -13.72 3.99 -21.68
C LEU A 7 -14.21 5.39 -21.28
N GLU A 8 -15.15 5.51 -20.35
CA GLU A 8 -15.82 6.77 -20.00
C GLU A 8 -15.63 7.19 -18.52
N LYS A 9 -14.79 6.48 -17.75
CA LYS A 9 -14.61 6.68 -16.29
C LYS A 9 -15.94 6.64 -15.51
N ARG A 10 -16.85 5.75 -15.92
CA ARG A 10 -18.18 5.59 -15.30
C ARG A 10 -18.17 4.63 -14.12
N ASN A 11 -18.82 4.99 -13.02
CA ASN A 11 -18.78 4.16 -11.80
C ASN A 11 -19.93 3.16 -11.65
N ASP A 12 -20.64 2.82 -12.74
CA ASP A 12 -21.83 1.94 -12.67
C ASP A 12 -21.53 0.56 -12.07
N ILE A 13 -20.27 0.09 -12.12
CA ILE A 13 -19.88 -1.18 -11.49
C ILE A 13 -19.89 -1.14 -9.97
N GLU A 14 -19.75 0.05 -9.38
CA GLU A 14 -19.75 0.24 -7.94
C GLU A 14 -21.11 -0.08 -7.32
N ASP A 15 -22.21 0.02 -8.07
CA ASP A 15 -23.53 -0.42 -7.59
C ASP A 15 -23.57 -1.94 -7.36
N VAL A 16 -22.86 -2.72 -8.18
CA VAL A 16 -22.73 -4.17 -7.96
C VAL A 16 -21.87 -4.45 -6.74
N PHE A 17 -20.74 -3.75 -6.59
CA PHE A 17 -19.87 -3.89 -5.43
C PHE A 17 -20.58 -3.48 -4.13
N LEU A 18 -21.37 -2.41 -4.15
CA LEU A 18 -22.16 -1.95 -3.02
C LEU A 18 -23.22 -2.97 -2.62
N ASN A 19 -23.90 -3.60 -3.58
CA ASN A 19 -24.90 -4.65 -3.30
C ASN A 19 -24.29 -5.93 -2.70
N LEU A 20 -23.03 -6.23 -3.00
CA LEU A 20 -22.30 -7.38 -2.46
C LEU A 20 -21.52 -7.06 -1.19
N SER A 21 -21.44 -5.78 -0.83
CA SER A 21 -20.60 -5.27 0.24
C SER A 21 -21.03 -5.77 1.62
N ILE A 22 -20.05 -5.78 2.52
CA ILE A 22 -20.22 -6.09 3.93
C ILE A 22 -19.69 -4.94 4.77
N GLY A 23 -20.39 -4.66 5.88
CA GLY A 23 -19.93 -3.68 6.85
C GLY A 23 -18.80 -4.28 7.69
N GLU A 24 -17.59 -3.78 7.50
CA GLU A 24 -16.42 -4.19 8.28
C GLU A 24 -15.76 -2.99 8.95
N LYS A 25 -15.14 -3.28 10.10
CA LYS A 25 -14.39 -2.29 10.86
C LYS A 25 -13.02 -2.10 10.23
N ILE A 26 -12.61 -0.85 10.10
CA ILE A 26 -11.26 -0.44 9.68
C ILE A 26 -10.62 0.44 10.76
N TYR A 27 -9.30 0.52 10.74
CA TYR A 27 -8.48 1.23 11.73
C TYR A 27 -7.51 2.21 11.05
N PRO A 28 -7.99 3.36 10.54
CA PRO A 28 -7.13 4.40 10.01
C PRO A 28 -6.20 4.93 11.10
N CYS A 29 -4.92 5.06 10.74
CA CYS A 29 -3.84 5.46 11.62
C CYS A 29 -3.00 6.53 10.93
N LEU A 30 -2.54 7.51 11.71
CA LEU A 30 -1.73 8.60 11.23
C LEU A 30 -0.58 8.85 12.22
N LEU A 31 0.65 8.79 11.71
CA LEU A 31 1.85 9.26 12.42
C LEU A 31 2.24 10.60 11.81
N LYS A 32 2.42 11.64 12.63
CA LYS A 32 2.69 13.00 12.13
C LYS A 32 3.78 13.74 12.88
N THR A 33 4.40 14.64 12.14
CA THR A 33 5.18 15.76 12.65
C THR A 33 4.65 17.06 12.05
N ASN A 34 5.39 18.16 12.23
CA ASN A 34 5.06 19.43 11.62
C ASN A 34 5.24 19.45 10.09
N SER A 35 6.03 18.52 9.55
CA SER A 35 6.41 18.50 8.12
C SER A 35 5.99 17.22 7.39
N THR A 36 5.63 16.17 8.12
CA THR A 36 5.44 14.83 7.57
C THR A 36 4.20 14.18 8.13
N VAL A 37 3.45 13.47 7.27
CA VAL A 37 2.38 12.56 7.67
C VAL A 37 2.62 11.19 7.04
N VAL A 38 2.66 10.16 7.88
CA VAL A 38 2.70 8.76 7.48
C VAL A 38 1.33 8.16 7.77
N ILE A 39 0.69 7.67 6.73
CA ILE A 39 -0.73 7.31 6.72
C ILE A 39 -0.84 5.80 6.54
N TYR A 40 -1.69 5.18 7.36
CA TYR A 40 -2.01 3.77 7.27
C TYR A 40 -3.53 3.56 7.34
N THR A 41 -4.03 2.60 6.58
CA THR A 41 -5.38 2.09 6.70
C THR A 41 -5.41 0.62 6.29
N ASP A 42 -6.36 -0.13 6.83
CA ASP A 42 -6.61 -1.52 6.43
C ASP A 42 -7.43 -1.62 5.12
N ILE A 43 -7.41 -0.58 4.28
CA ILE A 43 -8.12 -0.51 3.01
C ILE A 43 -7.10 -0.80 1.91
N HIS A 44 -7.41 -1.75 1.04
CA HIS A 44 -6.63 -2.01 -0.17
C HIS A 44 -6.97 -0.94 -1.25
N TYR A 45 -6.00 -0.52 -2.06
CA TYR A 45 -6.16 0.59 -3.01
C TYR A 45 -6.60 0.11 -4.39
N GLY A 46 -7.66 -0.68 -4.40
CA GLY A 46 -8.21 -1.33 -5.58
C GLY A 46 -9.70 -1.03 -5.82
N PRO A 47 -10.28 -1.67 -6.83
CA PRO A 47 -9.67 -2.72 -7.66
C PRO A 47 -8.97 -2.19 -8.93
N PHE A 48 -9.39 -1.05 -9.47
CA PHE A 48 -8.82 -0.45 -10.68
C PHE A 48 -9.35 0.97 -10.92
N SER A 49 -8.55 1.77 -11.63
CA SER A 49 -8.92 3.09 -12.14
C SER A 49 -9.55 3.99 -11.07
N ASN A 50 -10.75 4.52 -11.30
CA ASN A 50 -11.48 5.41 -10.40
C ASN A 50 -12.56 4.69 -9.57
N THR A 51 -12.43 3.37 -9.41
CA THR A 51 -13.40 2.52 -8.71
C THR A 51 -12.90 2.13 -7.32
N GLY A 52 -13.81 1.99 -6.37
CA GLY A 52 -13.55 1.61 -5.00
C GLY A 52 -12.62 2.59 -4.30
N SER A 53 -11.50 2.08 -3.80
CA SER A 53 -10.45 2.83 -3.11
C SER A 53 -9.22 3.09 -3.97
N SER A 54 -9.27 2.85 -5.29
CA SER A 54 -8.10 2.99 -6.17
C SER A 54 -7.47 4.38 -6.20
N GLU A 55 -8.25 5.44 -6.09
CA GLU A 55 -7.71 6.82 -6.03
C GLU A 55 -7.40 7.31 -4.61
N LEU A 56 -7.61 6.48 -3.57
CA LEU A 56 -7.45 6.92 -2.18
C LEU A 56 -6.03 7.46 -1.90
N PRO A 57 -4.92 6.81 -2.32
CA PRO A 57 -3.60 7.34 -2.02
C PRO A 57 -3.31 8.67 -2.73
N ARG A 58 -3.67 8.81 -4.02
CA ARG A 58 -3.62 10.09 -4.74
C ARG A 58 -4.39 11.19 -4.01
N LYS A 59 -5.61 10.90 -3.54
CA LYS A 59 -6.45 11.87 -2.84
C LYS A 59 -5.86 12.28 -1.49
N LEU A 60 -5.29 11.34 -0.74
CA LEU A 60 -4.58 11.62 0.50
C LEU A 60 -3.32 12.46 0.27
N SER A 61 -2.54 12.13 -0.76
CA SER A 61 -1.34 12.86 -1.13
C SER A 61 -1.65 14.32 -1.47
N LEU A 62 -2.64 14.55 -2.35
CA LEU A 62 -3.08 15.92 -2.69
C LEU A 62 -3.60 16.66 -1.45
N PHE A 63 -4.43 16.01 -0.63
CA PHE A 63 -5.04 16.63 0.56
C PHE A 63 -3.99 17.13 1.56
N PHE A 64 -2.97 16.32 1.88
CA PHE A 64 -1.91 16.74 2.79
C PHE A 64 -0.84 17.59 2.12
N GLY A 65 -0.64 17.44 0.81
CA GLY A 65 0.20 18.33 -0.01
C GLY A 65 -0.30 19.77 -0.01
N ASP A 66 -1.63 19.98 -0.07
CA ASP A 66 -2.26 21.31 0.06
C ASP A 66 -2.00 21.95 1.44
N MET A 67 -1.68 21.13 2.45
CA MET A 67 -1.24 21.59 3.78
C MET A 67 0.28 21.79 3.89
N ASN A 68 1.03 21.65 2.79
CA ASN A 68 2.49 21.66 2.73
C ASN A 68 3.16 20.55 3.57
N LEU A 69 2.53 19.39 3.66
CA LEU A 69 3.07 18.22 4.36
C LEU A 69 3.55 17.19 3.35
N ASN A 70 4.69 16.58 3.64
CA ASN A 70 5.13 15.38 2.93
C ASN A 70 4.25 14.20 3.38
N SER A 71 3.55 13.57 2.45
CA SER A 71 2.67 12.43 2.72
C SER A 71 3.27 11.10 2.28
N ILE A 72 3.20 10.09 3.13
CA ILE A 72 3.58 8.72 2.79
C ILE A 72 2.38 7.82 3.11
N VAL A 73 1.74 7.28 2.07
CA VAL A 73 0.56 6.41 2.21
C VAL A 73 1.02 4.95 2.14
N LEU A 74 1.01 4.25 3.27
CA LEU A 74 1.50 2.87 3.39
C LEU A 74 0.44 1.87 2.93
N HIS A 75 0.87 0.72 2.40
CA HIS A 75 -0.03 -0.38 2.06
C HIS A 75 -0.25 -1.33 3.24
N GLY A 76 -1.53 -1.57 3.58
CA GLY A 76 -1.93 -2.52 4.61
C GLY A 76 -2.02 -3.95 4.09
N LEU A 77 -2.59 -4.85 4.89
CA LEU A 77 -2.86 -6.22 4.46
C LEU A 77 -4.31 -6.35 4.00
N GLY A 78 -4.53 -7.38 3.18
CA GLY A 78 -5.78 -7.70 2.53
C GLY A 78 -5.76 -7.31 1.06
N SER A 79 -6.58 -8.00 0.29
CA SER A 79 -6.70 -7.81 -1.15
C SER A 79 -8.05 -7.14 -1.45
N HIS A 80 -8.69 -7.53 -2.54
CA HIS A 80 -9.91 -6.91 -3.03
C HIS A 80 -11.10 -7.00 -2.07
N GLU A 81 -11.10 -7.92 -1.10
CA GLU A 81 -12.12 -7.95 -0.04
C GLU A 81 -12.09 -6.69 0.84
N ARG A 82 -10.93 -6.04 0.92
CA ARG A 82 -10.71 -4.81 1.71
C ARG A 82 -10.86 -3.52 0.90
N ASN A 83 -11.25 -3.62 -0.37
CA ASN A 83 -11.60 -2.44 -1.16
C ASN A 83 -12.85 -1.75 -0.60
N LEU A 84 -12.88 -0.42 -0.68
CA LEU A 84 -14.14 0.29 -0.57
C LEU A 84 -15.08 -0.19 -1.67
N SER A 85 -16.33 -0.44 -1.29
CA SER A 85 -17.37 -0.84 -2.25
C SER A 85 -17.72 0.27 -3.25
N HIS A 86 -17.44 1.53 -2.91
CA HIS A 86 -17.76 2.68 -3.75
C HIS A 86 -16.83 3.88 -3.44
N SER A 87 -16.31 4.50 -4.50
CA SER A 87 -15.45 5.69 -4.48
C SER A 87 -16.02 6.90 -3.74
N LYS A 88 -17.35 7.04 -3.64
CA LYS A 88 -18.00 8.13 -2.89
C LYS A 88 -17.64 8.16 -1.40
N TYR A 89 -17.15 7.05 -0.85
CA TYR A 89 -16.74 6.98 0.55
C TYR A 89 -15.31 7.52 0.79
N ILE A 90 -14.54 7.81 -0.27
CA ILE A 90 -13.19 8.39 -0.15
C ILE A 90 -13.25 9.74 0.58
N ASP A 91 -14.17 10.63 0.21
CA ASP A 91 -14.29 11.95 0.84
C ASP A 91 -14.58 11.85 2.35
N SER A 92 -15.35 10.85 2.76
CA SER A 92 -15.59 10.57 4.18
C SER A 92 -14.33 10.11 4.89
N LEU A 93 -13.47 9.33 4.24
CA LEU A 93 -12.17 8.94 4.80
C LEU A 93 -11.20 10.11 4.88
N LEU A 94 -11.18 11.01 3.90
CA LEU A 94 -10.36 12.22 3.96
C LEU A 94 -10.72 13.05 5.20
N GLN A 95 -12.00 13.22 5.50
CA GLN A 95 -12.46 13.89 6.73
C GLN A 95 -12.01 13.16 8.01
N VAL A 96 -11.96 11.83 7.99
CA VAL A 96 -11.43 11.04 9.11
C VAL A 96 -9.94 11.33 9.32
N PHE A 97 -9.14 11.32 8.25
CA PHE A 97 -7.72 11.63 8.33
C PHE A 97 -7.43 13.08 8.70
N GLU A 98 -8.23 14.02 8.21
CA GLU A 98 -8.20 15.42 8.63
C GLU A 98 -8.41 15.55 10.14
N LYS A 99 -9.44 14.87 10.68
CA LYS A 99 -9.69 14.87 12.11
C LYS A 99 -8.51 14.28 12.90
N LEU A 100 -7.97 13.14 12.48
CA LEU A 100 -6.77 12.54 13.10
C LEU A 100 -5.56 13.49 13.05
N TYR A 101 -5.42 14.27 11.97
CA TYR A 101 -4.37 15.26 11.84
C TYR A 101 -4.52 16.45 12.82
N TYR A 102 -5.74 16.88 13.15
CA TYR A 102 -5.94 17.96 14.13
C TYR A 102 -6.06 17.49 15.58
N GLU A 103 -6.26 16.18 15.82
CA GLU A 103 -6.21 15.61 17.17
C GLU A 103 -4.81 15.75 17.79
N LYS A 104 -4.70 15.85 19.11
CA LYS A 104 -3.39 15.95 19.77
C LYS A 104 -2.52 14.71 19.53
N GLY A 105 -3.15 13.53 19.48
CA GLY A 105 -2.47 12.24 19.41
C GLY A 105 -1.65 11.90 20.66
N ILE A 106 -0.99 10.76 20.59
CA ILE A 106 -0.04 10.24 21.58
C ILE A 106 1.36 10.55 21.09
N GLY A 107 2.17 11.22 21.92
CA GLY A 107 3.58 11.48 21.60
C GLY A 107 4.38 10.19 21.70
N LEU A 108 4.99 9.76 20.59
CA LEU A 108 5.74 8.52 20.51
C LEU A 108 7.18 8.69 20.99
N LYS A 109 7.64 7.73 21.78
CA LYS A 109 9.07 7.53 22.03
C LYS A 109 9.59 6.34 21.24
N TYR A 110 10.86 6.34 20.92
CA TYR A 110 11.53 5.33 20.11
C TYR A 110 12.34 4.36 20.96
N HIS A 111 12.10 3.06 20.80
CA HIS A 111 12.86 2.01 21.48
C HIS A 111 13.99 1.43 20.60
N GLY A 112 13.86 1.55 19.28
CA GLY A 112 14.83 1.04 18.32
C GLY A 112 14.16 0.40 17.11
N MET A 113 14.98 -0.23 16.28
CA MET A 113 14.52 -1.05 15.16
C MET A 113 15.40 -2.30 15.04
N PHE A 114 14.88 -3.31 14.35
CA PHE A 114 15.62 -4.51 14.03
C PHE A 114 15.14 -5.10 12.70
N LYS A 115 15.95 -5.96 12.11
CA LYS A 115 15.56 -6.80 10.97
C LYS A 115 15.64 -8.27 11.38
N ILE A 116 14.63 -9.05 11.01
CA ILE A 116 14.67 -10.51 11.09
C ILE A 116 14.28 -11.10 9.74
N MET A 117 14.83 -12.26 9.40
CA MET A 117 14.57 -12.91 8.12
C MET A 117 14.58 -14.42 8.24
N ASN A 118 13.82 -15.06 7.34
CA ASN A 118 13.93 -16.48 7.07
C ASN A 118 14.30 -16.68 5.58
N ASN A 119 14.15 -17.90 5.05
CA ASN A 119 14.53 -18.21 3.67
C ASN A 119 13.70 -17.50 2.59
N GLU A 120 12.58 -16.87 2.95
CA GLU A 120 11.66 -16.23 2.00
C GLU A 120 11.37 -14.77 2.36
N TRP A 121 11.17 -14.48 3.64
CA TRP A 121 10.64 -13.21 4.13
C TRP A 121 11.69 -12.43 4.91
N GLU A 122 11.69 -11.12 4.72
CA GLU A 122 12.44 -10.14 5.50
C GLU A 122 11.45 -9.20 6.18
N LEU A 123 11.60 -9.01 7.49
CA LEU A 123 10.85 -8.04 8.27
C LEU A 123 11.76 -6.90 8.73
N THR A 124 11.35 -5.66 8.45
CA THR A 124 11.94 -4.46 9.06
C THR A 124 10.99 -3.95 10.13
N CYS A 125 11.38 -4.06 11.40
CA CYS A 125 10.54 -3.74 12.54
C CYS A 125 10.99 -2.44 13.23
N ILE A 126 10.08 -1.48 13.36
CA ILE A 126 10.30 -0.18 14.01
C ILE A 126 9.47 -0.13 15.28
N VAL A 127 10.10 0.07 16.44
CA VAL A 127 9.44 -0.06 17.74
C VAL A 127 9.32 1.29 18.43
N PHE A 128 8.08 1.75 18.61
CA PHE A 128 7.75 2.91 19.44
C PHE A 128 7.03 2.48 20.72
N SER A 129 6.81 3.44 21.62
CA SER A 129 6.14 3.26 22.91
C SER A 129 4.76 2.59 22.75
N ASP A 130 3.91 3.15 21.88
CA ASP A 130 2.50 2.77 21.78
C ASP A 130 2.16 1.98 20.51
N ILE A 131 3.01 2.09 19.48
CA ILE A 131 2.84 1.46 18.18
C ILE A 131 4.15 0.83 17.70
N SER A 132 4.08 -0.31 17.01
CA SER A 132 5.21 -0.90 16.28
C SER A 132 4.82 -1.14 14.83
N LEU A 133 5.72 -0.83 13.91
CA LEU A 133 5.53 -0.99 12.48
C LEU A 133 6.40 -2.16 11.99
N ILE A 134 5.81 -3.08 11.24
CA ILE A 134 6.50 -4.23 10.64
C ILE A 134 6.35 -4.14 9.13
N ILE A 135 7.42 -3.80 8.43
CA ILE A 135 7.44 -3.79 6.97
C ILE A 135 7.85 -5.18 6.49
N VAL A 136 6.98 -5.83 5.71
CA VAL A 136 7.19 -7.16 5.15
C VAL A 136 7.73 -7.03 3.73
N SER A 137 8.75 -7.81 3.42
CA SER A 137 9.28 -7.95 2.07
C SER A 137 9.58 -9.41 1.76
N ARG A 138 9.60 -9.77 0.47
CA ARG A 138 9.97 -11.11 0.00
C ARG A 138 11.10 -11.04 -1.06
N PRO A 139 12.34 -10.69 -0.66
CA PRO A 139 13.40 -10.35 -1.58
C PRO A 139 13.72 -11.48 -2.57
N GLY A 140 13.79 -11.16 -3.86
CA GLY A 140 14.16 -12.12 -4.91
C GLY A 140 13.09 -13.16 -5.26
N ARG A 141 11.85 -13.02 -4.77
CA ARG A 141 10.75 -13.95 -5.07
C ARG A 141 9.43 -13.29 -5.48
N GLY A 142 9.28 -11.98 -5.22
CA GLY A 142 8.02 -11.28 -5.50
C GLY A 142 7.00 -11.38 -4.38
N ILE A 143 6.19 -10.34 -4.22
CA ILE A 143 5.13 -10.24 -3.20
C ILE A 143 3.90 -9.60 -3.86
N GLU A 144 2.72 -10.13 -3.55
CA GLU A 144 1.43 -9.52 -3.89
C GLU A 144 0.68 -9.29 -2.57
N ASP A 145 -0.64 -9.18 -2.63
CA ASP A 145 -1.47 -9.06 -1.44
C ASP A 145 -1.25 -10.19 -0.42
N LEU A 146 -1.17 -9.79 0.84
CA LEU A 146 -1.11 -10.69 1.99
C LEU A 146 -2.46 -10.72 2.71
N PRO A 147 -2.91 -11.88 3.22
CA PRO A 147 -4.24 -12.01 3.82
C PRO A 147 -4.37 -11.16 5.10
N TYR A 148 -5.48 -10.42 5.20
CA TYR A 148 -5.78 -9.56 6.35
C TYR A 148 -5.85 -10.31 7.69
N SER A 149 -6.11 -11.62 7.67
CA SER A 149 -6.09 -12.46 8.88
C SER A 149 -4.75 -12.37 9.62
N LEU A 150 -3.61 -12.25 8.92
CA LEU A 150 -2.30 -12.11 9.57
C LEU A 150 -2.22 -10.84 10.43
N GLN A 151 -2.71 -9.70 9.92
CA GLN A 151 -2.77 -8.44 10.67
C GLN A 151 -3.68 -8.55 11.89
N ARG A 152 -4.86 -9.16 11.73
CA ARG A 152 -5.82 -9.35 12.83
C ARG A 152 -5.23 -10.24 13.91
N ASP A 153 -4.70 -11.40 13.54
CA ASP A 153 -4.26 -12.42 14.46
C ASP A 153 -2.98 -11.99 15.19
N LEU A 154 -2.08 -11.27 14.51
CA LEU A 154 -0.91 -10.63 15.12
C LEU A 154 -1.32 -9.54 16.13
N GLN A 155 -2.28 -8.69 15.79
CA GLN A 155 -2.74 -7.62 16.69
C GLN A 155 -3.36 -8.20 17.97
N ILE A 156 -4.15 -9.28 17.87
CA ILE A 156 -4.72 -9.97 19.05
C ILE A 156 -3.59 -10.43 19.98
N LYS A 157 -2.59 -11.13 19.43
CA LYS A 157 -1.44 -11.61 20.21
C LYS A 157 -0.59 -10.48 20.81
N ALA A 158 -0.46 -9.36 20.11
CA ALA A 158 0.25 -8.19 20.61
C ALA A 158 -0.49 -7.57 21.82
N LEU A 159 -1.82 -7.48 21.78
CA LEU A 159 -2.63 -6.99 22.90
C LEU A 159 -2.55 -7.91 24.12
N ASP A 160 -2.63 -9.24 23.91
CA ASP A 160 -2.49 -10.23 24.99
C ASP A 160 -1.15 -10.11 25.74
N ARG A 161 -0.13 -9.56 25.07
CA ARG A 161 1.21 -9.32 25.61
C ARG A 161 1.46 -7.87 26.06
N ASN A 162 0.44 -7.00 26.02
CA ASN A 162 0.55 -5.57 26.30
C ASN A 162 1.58 -4.83 25.42
N LEU A 163 1.75 -5.25 24.16
CA LEU A 163 2.69 -4.63 23.21
C LEU A 163 2.09 -3.43 22.45
N GLY A 164 0.85 -3.03 22.77
CA GLY A 164 0.18 -1.92 22.09
C GLY A 164 -0.26 -2.26 20.67
N ARG A 165 -0.29 -1.25 19.79
CA ARG A 165 -0.66 -1.43 18.38
C ARG A 165 0.53 -2.01 17.61
N VAL A 166 0.29 -3.03 16.79
CA VAL A 166 1.26 -3.58 15.84
C VAL A 166 0.63 -3.57 14.46
N ILE A 167 1.28 -2.86 13.54
CA ILE A 167 0.84 -2.70 12.16
C ILE A 167 1.81 -3.43 11.23
N ILE A 168 1.28 -4.28 10.38
CA ILE A 168 1.99 -4.91 9.28
C ILE A 168 1.76 -4.05 8.04
N ILE A 169 2.86 -3.71 7.38
CA ILE A 169 2.94 -2.97 6.14
C ILE A 169 3.44 -3.95 5.10
N ASP A 170 2.67 -4.21 4.06
CA ASP A 170 3.19 -4.89 2.89
C ASP A 170 3.98 -3.86 2.07
N ALA A 171 5.26 -4.14 1.84
CA ALA A 171 6.12 -3.22 1.10
C ALA A 171 5.80 -3.21 -0.41
N HIS A 172 5.11 -4.23 -0.90
CA HIS A 172 4.71 -4.42 -2.29
C HIS A 172 5.86 -4.20 -3.29
N ASN A 173 7.09 -4.50 -2.85
CA ASN A 173 8.32 -3.97 -3.43
C ASN A 173 9.01 -4.92 -4.43
N TRP A 174 8.25 -5.88 -4.97
CA TRP A 174 8.75 -6.84 -5.93
C TRP A 174 7.59 -7.47 -6.71
N VAL A 175 7.66 -7.49 -8.05
CA VAL A 175 6.69 -8.19 -8.91
C VAL A 175 6.65 -9.68 -8.60
N LEU A 176 5.49 -10.32 -8.52
CA LEU A 176 5.42 -11.76 -8.23
C LEU A 176 6.22 -12.62 -9.24
N GLU A 177 7.20 -13.38 -8.73
CA GLU A 177 7.94 -14.37 -9.53
C GLU A 177 7.54 -15.81 -9.20
N SER A 178 7.05 -16.05 -7.98
CA SER A 178 6.64 -17.38 -7.52
C SER A 178 5.55 -17.29 -6.45
N ASP A 179 4.62 -18.24 -6.49
CA ASP A 179 3.58 -18.36 -5.46
C ASP A 179 4.18 -18.57 -4.06
N TYR A 180 3.37 -18.31 -3.03
CA TYR A 180 3.75 -18.50 -1.65
C TYR A 180 2.61 -19.00 -0.77
N ASN A 181 3.01 -19.60 0.35
CA ASN A 181 2.16 -19.72 1.51
C ASN A 181 2.62 -18.73 2.58
N THR A 182 1.72 -18.43 3.51
CA THR A 182 1.99 -17.46 4.58
C THR A 182 2.43 -18.11 5.89
N ASP A 183 2.57 -19.43 5.98
CA ASP A 183 2.89 -20.13 7.23
C ASP A 183 4.28 -19.75 7.75
N SER A 184 5.26 -19.61 6.85
CA SER A 184 6.62 -19.20 7.21
C SER A 184 6.68 -17.72 7.61
N LEU A 185 5.84 -16.88 6.99
CA LEU A 185 5.66 -15.48 7.36
C LEU A 185 4.98 -15.35 8.73
N GLU A 186 3.91 -16.10 8.99
CA GLU A 186 3.18 -16.09 10.26
C GLU A 186 4.10 -16.43 11.43
N LYS A 187 4.91 -17.48 11.29
CA LYS A 187 5.93 -17.85 12.30
C LYS A 187 6.92 -16.71 12.54
N LEU A 188 7.41 -16.07 11.48
CA LEU A 188 8.36 -14.97 11.58
C LEU A 188 7.73 -13.71 12.22
N LEU A 189 6.44 -13.45 11.95
CA LEU A 189 5.68 -12.36 12.58
C LEU A 189 5.49 -12.62 14.09
N PHE A 190 5.23 -13.86 14.50
CA PHE A 190 5.14 -14.19 15.93
C PHE A 190 6.49 -14.08 16.63
N GLU A 191 7.57 -14.48 15.96
CA GLU A 191 8.94 -14.23 16.44
C GLU A 191 9.22 -12.72 16.56
N ALA A 192 8.73 -11.89 15.61
CA ALA A 192 8.86 -10.44 15.70
C ALA A 192 8.24 -9.85 16.98
N LEU A 193 7.15 -10.42 17.50
CA LEU A 193 6.55 -9.97 18.77
C LEU A 193 7.48 -10.21 19.96
N ASP A 194 8.27 -11.28 19.96
CA ASP A 194 9.24 -11.56 21.02
C ASP A 194 10.37 -10.52 21.01
N TYR A 195 10.83 -10.13 19.83
CA TYR A 195 11.81 -9.05 19.68
C TYR A 195 11.22 -7.67 20.00
N ILE A 196 9.97 -7.39 19.63
CA ILE A 196 9.29 -6.14 20.03
C ILE A 196 9.24 -6.02 21.56
N ASP A 197 8.86 -7.09 22.27
CA ASP A 197 8.88 -7.11 23.74
C ASP A 197 10.28 -6.87 24.30
N TYR A 198 11.30 -7.50 23.71
CA TYR A 198 12.69 -7.28 24.08
C TYR A 198 13.13 -5.82 23.90
N PHE A 199 12.81 -5.21 22.75
CA PHE A 199 13.17 -3.81 22.47
C PHE A 199 12.42 -2.82 23.36
N LYS A 200 11.16 -3.11 23.72
CA LYS A 200 10.39 -2.26 24.64
C LYS A 200 10.98 -2.19 26.06
N LYS A 201 11.89 -3.09 26.43
CA LYS A 201 12.65 -3.03 27.70
C LYS A 201 13.81 -2.04 27.67
N ASN A 202 14.22 -1.57 26.48
CA ASN A 202 15.21 -0.51 26.36
C ASN A 202 14.62 0.82 26.84
N GLU A 203 15.47 1.66 27.44
CA GLU A 203 15.09 3.03 27.78
C GLU A 203 14.63 3.78 26.51
N PRO A 204 13.38 4.27 26.47
CA PRO A 204 12.84 4.97 25.31
C PRO A 204 13.49 6.34 25.13
N VAL A 205 13.80 6.71 23.89
CA VAL A 205 14.38 8.02 23.55
C VAL A 205 13.42 8.83 22.68
N ASP A 206 13.63 10.14 22.57
CA ASP A 206 12.95 10.93 21.54
C ASP A 206 13.34 10.44 20.14
N VAL A 207 12.39 10.53 19.20
CA VAL A 207 12.62 10.21 17.80
C VAL A 207 13.02 11.47 17.04
N LEU A 208 14.00 11.33 16.15
CA LEU A 208 14.32 12.32 15.13
C LEU A 208 13.78 11.80 13.80
N ILE A 209 12.98 12.62 13.14
CA ILE A 209 12.39 12.31 11.83
C ILE A 209 12.49 13.50 10.90
N ARG A 210 12.80 13.25 9.63
CA ARG A 210 12.69 14.23 8.56
C ARG A 210 12.32 13.54 7.28
N SER A 211 11.68 14.26 6.37
CA SER A 211 11.32 13.73 5.07
C SER A 211 11.45 14.78 3.98
N THR A 212 11.48 14.30 2.74
CA THR A 212 11.33 15.12 1.54
C THR A 212 10.62 14.31 0.47
N CYS A 213 9.76 14.96 -0.29
CA CYS A 213 9.04 14.39 -1.41
C CYS A 213 9.27 15.25 -2.66
N ILE A 214 9.32 14.62 -3.83
CA ILE A 214 9.34 15.32 -5.11
C ILE A 214 8.37 14.66 -6.08
N GLU A 215 7.94 15.44 -7.08
CA GLU A 215 7.23 14.95 -8.24
C GLU A 215 8.20 14.95 -9.43
N ARG A 216 8.45 13.78 -9.99
CA ARG A 216 9.26 13.64 -11.20
C ARG A 216 8.67 12.55 -12.07
N ASN A 217 8.49 12.84 -13.36
CA ASN A 217 8.02 11.83 -14.30
C ASN A 217 9.03 10.67 -14.38
N LEU A 218 8.65 9.53 -13.78
CA LEU A 218 9.46 8.33 -13.66
C LEU A 218 8.60 7.13 -14.11
N PRO A 219 9.14 6.19 -14.91
CA PRO A 219 8.34 5.10 -15.43
C PRO A 219 7.78 4.19 -14.32
N GLY A 220 6.45 4.05 -14.27
CA GLY A 220 5.75 3.22 -13.27
C GLY A 220 5.57 3.88 -11.90
N VAL A 221 5.87 5.19 -11.78
CA VAL A 221 5.58 5.99 -10.57
C VAL A 221 4.39 6.91 -10.86
N ILE A 222 3.28 6.72 -10.15
CA ILE A 222 1.99 7.38 -10.40
C ILE A 222 2.07 8.85 -10.00
N ASP A 223 1.73 9.74 -10.94
CA ASP A 223 2.08 11.17 -11.01
C ASP A 223 3.53 11.52 -10.56
N GLY A 224 4.46 10.55 -10.60
CA GLY A 224 5.87 10.79 -10.31
C GLY A 224 6.25 11.04 -8.85
N GLU A 225 5.36 10.74 -7.89
CA GLU A 225 5.60 10.99 -6.47
C GLU A 225 6.57 9.98 -5.86
N ILE A 226 7.67 10.50 -5.30
CA ILE A 226 8.68 9.74 -4.56
C ILE A 226 9.09 10.52 -3.32
N CYS A 227 9.20 9.81 -2.18
CA CYS A 227 9.63 10.40 -0.92
C CYS A 227 10.79 9.63 -0.29
N LEU A 228 11.65 10.36 0.43
CA LEU A 228 12.57 9.81 1.41
C LEU A 228 12.15 10.24 2.80
N LEU A 229 12.11 9.29 3.73
CA LEU A 229 11.94 9.53 5.15
C LEU A 229 13.14 8.96 5.89
N GLU A 230 13.76 9.75 6.75
CA GLU A 230 14.81 9.32 7.65
C GLU A 230 14.33 9.39 9.10
N LEU A 231 14.57 8.32 9.84
CA LEU A 231 14.18 8.17 11.24
C LEU A 231 15.34 7.58 12.04
N MET A 232 15.57 8.09 13.25
CA MET A 232 16.47 7.52 14.25
C MET A 232 16.09 7.96 15.67
N GLY A 233 16.67 7.32 16.69
CA GLY A 233 16.64 7.88 18.04
C GLY A 233 17.54 9.11 18.16
N VAL A 234 17.26 10.02 19.09
CA VAL A 234 18.12 11.20 19.36
C VAL A 234 19.58 10.85 19.71
N ASP A 235 19.84 9.62 20.14
CA ASP A 235 21.18 9.08 20.39
C ASP A 235 21.81 8.38 19.17
N GLY A 236 21.18 8.48 18.00
CA GLY A 236 21.62 7.91 16.74
C GLY A 236 21.28 6.42 16.55
N ARG A 237 20.61 5.77 17.52
CA ARG A 237 20.27 4.34 17.38
C ARG A 237 19.24 4.13 16.26
N GLY A 238 19.34 2.97 15.60
CA GLY A 238 18.30 2.50 14.69
C GLY A 238 18.05 3.40 13.48
N ARG A 239 19.07 4.15 13.02
CA ARG A 239 18.96 4.98 11.81
C ARG A 239 18.43 4.18 10.62
N LEU A 240 17.30 4.62 10.08
CA LEU A 240 16.56 4.03 8.98
C LEU A 240 16.29 5.10 7.92
N ILE A 241 16.48 4.73 6.64
CA ILE A 241 15.99 5.50 5.50
C ILE A 241 14.93 4.68 4.78
N LEU A 242 13.75 5.23 4.63
CA LEU A 242 12.63 4.65 3.91
C LEU A 242 12.44 5.40 2.59
N VAL A 243 12.39 4.64 1.50
CA VAL A 243 12.07 5.14 0.16
C VAL A 243 10.66 4.72 -0.17
N TYR A 244 9.83 5.70 -0.45
CA TYR A 244 8.44 5.53 -0.81
C TYR A 244 8.24 5.88 -2.28
N PHE A 245 7.68 4.96 -3.05
CA PHE A 245 7.16 5.23 -4.39
C PHE A 245 5.64 5.17 -4.36
N ARG A 246 4.96 6.21 -4.87
CA ARG A 246 3.54 6.05 -5.18
C ARG A 246 3.40 5.29 -6.49
N GLY A 247 2.97 4.04 -6.41
CA GLY A 247 2.97 3.11 -7.53
C GLY A 247 2.48 1.73 -7.12
N ASN A 248 2.45 0.83 -8.08
CA ASN A 248 2.12 -0.57 -7.84
C ASN A 248 3.40 -1.36 -7.46
N ASN A 249 3.69 -2.55 -7.97
CA ASN A 249 4.94 -3.25 -7.65
C ASN A 249 6.21 -2.50 -8.09
N ILE A 250 7.36 -3.00 -7.64
CA ILE A 250 8.68 -2.56 -8.10
C ILE A 250 9.30 -3.67 -8.97
N GLU A 251 9.91 -3.29 -10.09
CA GLU A 251 10.56 -4.23 -11.03
C GLU A 251 11.66 -5.06 -10.31
N PRO A 252 11.86 -6.34 -10.68
CA PRO A 252 12.87 -7.20 -10.07
C PRO A 252 14.26 -6.55 -10.01
N ASN A 253 14.96 -6.79 -8.89
CA ASN A 253 16.29 -6.26 -8.55
C ASN A 253 16.36 -4.75 -8.25
N LEU A 254 15.42 -3.92 -8.71
CA LEU A 254 15.48 -2.47 -8.49
C LEU A 254 15.50 -2.12 -6.99
N ARG A 255 14.68 -2.80 -6.16
CA ARG A 255 14.72 -2.65 -4.70
C ARG A 255 16.14 -2.77 -4.13
N ASN A 256 16.81 -3.88 -4.46
CA ASN A 256 18.13 -4.19 -3.89
C ASN A 256 19.21 -3.24 -4.40
N GLU A 257 19.12 -2.84 -5.67
CA GLU A 257 20.01 -1.83 -6.24
C GLU A 257 19.85 -0.47 -5.55
N LEU A 258 18.61 -0.03 -5.30
CA LEU A 258 18.33 1.22 -4.57
C LEU A 258 18.81 1.17 -3.13
N ILE A 259 18.58 0.05 -2.43
CA ILE A 259 19.08 -0.15 -1.06
C ILE A 259 20.60 0.00 -1.00
N ASN A 260 21.33 -0.68 -1.90
CA ASN A 260 22.79 -0.61 -1.94
C ASN A 260 23.28 0.79 -2.32
N TYR A 261 22.64 1.42 -3.32
CA TYR A 261 22.96 2.77 -3.76
C TYR A 261 22.82 3.80 -2.62
N ILE A 262 21.72 3.74 -1.86
CA ILE A 262 21.45 4.66 -0.74
C ILE A 262 22.40 4.37 0.43
N ARG A 263 22.71 3.10 0.72
CA ARG A 263 23.70 2.71 1.73
C ARG A 263 25.05 3.35 1.45
N GLU A 264 25.54 3.24 0.22
CA GLU A 264 26.83 3.82 -0.20
C GLU A 264 26.85 5.35 -0.08
N LYS A 265 25.74 6.02 -0.41
CA LYS A 265 25.63 7.49 -0.40
C LYS A 265 25.41 8.11 0.98
N THR A 266 24.79 7.36 1.90
CA THR A 266 24.32 7.91 3.18
C THR A 266 25.01 7.30 4.41
N GLY A 267 25.66 6.15 4.25
CA GLY A 267 26.19 5.34 5.34
C GLY A 267 25.11 4.70 6.22
N SER A 268 23.82 4.84 5.89
CA SER A 268 22.75 4.18 6.65
C SER A 268 22.75 2.69 6.34
N ILE A 269 22.88 1.85 7.37
CA ILE A 269 22.84 0.38 7.21
C ILE A 269 21.40 -0.08 6.93
N ASN A 270 20.42 0.57 7.56
CA ASN A 270 19.01 0.24 7.39
C ASN A 270 18.41 1.14 6.31
N VAL A 271 18.06 0.52 5.20
CA VAL A 271 17.31 1.13 4.11
C VAL A 271 16.18 0.17 3.75
N GLU A 272 14.99 0.72 3.52
CA GLU A 272 13.84 -0.02 3.02
C GLU A 272 13.22 0.74 1.84
N VAL A 273 12.70 -0.01 0.86
CA VAL A 273 12.04 0.55 -0.31
C VAL A 273 10.67 -0.09 -0.41
N LEU A 274 9.65 0.74 -0.55
CA LEU A 274 8.27 0.28 -0.65
C LEU A 274 7.47 1.09 -1.66
N SER A 275 6.43 0.46 -2.17
CA SER A 275 5.35 1.09 -2.90
C SER A 275 4.03 0.89 -2.16
N ASN A 276 3.00 1.63 -2.56
CA ASN A 276 1.70 1.58 -1.88
C ASN A 276 0.70 0.62 -2.53
N ASP A 277 1.03 -0.01 -3.65
CA ASP A 277 0.09 -0.82 -4.42
C ASP A 277 -1.15 -0.02 -4.88
N GLU A 278 -0.93 1.11 -5.52
CA GLU A 278 -2.03 1.92 -6.05
C GLU A 278 -2.52 1.40 -7.41
N HIS A 279 -3.83 1.10 -7.52
CA HIS A 279 -4.45 0.59 -8.75
C HIS A 279 -5.11 1.67 -9.63
N SER A 280 -4.82 2.96 -9.43
CA SER A 280 -5.43 4.04 -10.22
C SER A 280 -5.07 4.01 -11.71
N GLU A 281 -3.94 3.37 -12.07
CA GLU A 281 -3.54 3.10 -13.46
C GLU A 281 -3.81 1.65 -13.92
N THR A 282 -4.30 0.79 -13.03
CA THR A 282 -4.64 -0.61 -13.33
C THR A 282 -5.81 -0.67 -14.29
N GLY A 283 -5.70 -1.52 -15.31
CA GLY A 283 -6.75 -1.71 -16.29
C GLY A 283 -6.95 -0.55 -17.25
N VAL A 284 -6.14 0.53 -17.20
CA VAL A 284 -6.21 1.66 -18.15
C VAL A 284 -5.68 1.28 -19.52
N TYR A 285 -4.66 0.42 -19.59
CA TYR A 285 -4.07 -0.06 -20.84
C TYR A 285 -4.50 -1.49 -21.17
N ALA A 286 -4.94 -1.73 -22.41
CA ALA A 286 -5.34 -3.08 -22.84
C ALA A 286 -4.16 -4.06 -22.71
N ARG A 287 -4.41 -5.20 -22.04
CA ARG A 287 -3.45 -6.30 -21.80
C ARG A 287 -2.32 -6.01 -20.79
N THR A 288 -2.39 -4.90 -20.06
CA THR A 288 -1.48 -4.62 -18.95
C THR A 288 -2.30 -4.62 -17.65
N THR A 289 -1.96 -5.50 -16.71
CA THR A 289 -2.59 -5.52 -15.39
C THR A 289 -2.21 -4.27 -14.61
N TYR A 290 -0.91 -3.96 -14.53
CA TYR A 290 -0.33 -2.75 -13.96
C TYR A 290 1.06 -2.47 -14.58
N ILE A 291 1.63 -1.29 -14.31
CA ILE A 291 3.00 -0.94 -14.69
C ILE A 291 3.83 -0.80 -13.40
N PRO A 292 4.79 -1.69 -13.11
CA PRO A 292 5.63 -1.57 -11.93
C PRO A 292 6.60 -0.40 -12.07
N VAL A 293 7.09 0.12 -10.94
CA VAL A 293 8.19 1.08 -10.88
C VAL A 293 9.41 0.47 -11.59
N LYS A 294 9.84 1.10 -12.69
CA LYS A 294 10.88 0.53 -13.55
C LYS A 294 12.25 1.08 -13.23
N LYS A 295 13.26 0.26 -13.47
CA LYS A 295 14.65 0.69 -13.42
C LYS A 295 14.90 1.70 -14.53
N HIS A 296 15.28 2.91 -14.13
CA HIS A 296 15.66 3.99 -15.06
C HIS A 296 16.71 4.91 -14.42
N PRO A 297 17.71 5.43 -15.16
CA PRO A 297 18.71 6.36 -14.61
C PRO A 297 18.12 7.54 -13.84
N HIS A 298 17.02 8.12 -14.35
CA HIS A 298 16.31 9.21 -13.68
C HIS A 298 15.76 8.85 -12.29
N VAL A 299 15.51 7.57 -11.98
CA VAL A 299 15.13 7.14 -10.61
C VAL A 299 16.31 7.37 -9.66
N PHE A 300 17.52 6.97 -10.05
CA PHE A 300 18.72 7.19 -9.23
C PHE A 300 19.07 8.67 -9.11
N GLU A 301 18.88 9.45 -10.18
CA GLU A 301 19.03 10.92 -10.12
C GLU A 301 18.01 11.57 -9.17
N ALA A 302 16.76 11.08 -9.16
CA ALA A 302 15.73 11.53 -8.24
C ALA A 302 16.12 11.25 -6.78
N ILE A 303 16.62 10.04 -6.51
CA ILE A 303 17.14 9.64 -5.20
C ILE A 303 18.32 10.52 -4.78
N ASP A 304 19.26 10.82 -5.67
CA ASP A 304 20.37 11.73 -5.38
C ASP A 304 19.89 13.15 -5.00
N GLY A 305 18.89 13.67 -5.72
CA GLY A 305 18.23 14.93 -5.39
C GLY A 305 17.61 14.89 -4.00
N LEU A 306 16.78 13.89 -3.72
CA LEU A 306 16.12 13.70 -2.43
C LEU A 306 17.13 13.55 -1.28
N ILE A 307 18.22 12.80 -1.46
CA ILE A 307 19.27 12.67 -0.44
C ILE A 307 19.91 14.03 -0.12
N ASN A 308 20.16 14.85 -1.13
CA ASN A 308 20.74 16.18 -0.95
C ASN A 308 19.76 17.13 -0.25
N ASP A 309 18.49 17.10 -0.64
CA ASP A 309 17.43 17.90 0.00
C ASP A 309 17.25 17.49 1.47
N LEU A 310 17.21 16.18 1.74
CA LEU A 310 17.08 15.63 3.08
C LEU A 310 18.20 16.09 4.02
N LYS A 311 19.46 16.15 3.52
CA LYS A 311 20.60 16.65 4.31
C LYS A 311 20.41 18.09 4.79
N ASN A 312 19.71 18.91 4.02
CA ASN A 312 19.43 20.31 4.33
C ASN A 312 18.16 20.51 5.19
N LYS A 313 17.36 19.46 5.40
CA LYS A 313 16.17 19.51 6.27
C LYS A 313 16.56 19.27 7.73
N SER A 314 15.99 20.09 8.61
CA SER A 314 16.04 19.87 10.06
C SER A 314 15.23 18.63 10.45
N PHE A 315 15.64 17.98 11.53
CA PHE A 315 14.84 16.93 12.15
C PHE A 315 13.71 17.53 12.98
N ASP A 316 12.51 16.99 12.81
CA ASP A 316 11.46 17.08 13.81
C ASP A 316 11.79 16.10 14.95
N ASN A 317 11.56 16.52 16.20
CA ASN A 317 11.81 15.71 17.40
C ASN A 317 10.51 15.30 18.13
N GLN A 318 9.37 15.54 17.50
CA GLN A 318 8.05 15.24 18.03
C GLN A 318 7.27 14.46 16.97
N LEU A 319 7.05 13.19 17.24
CA LEU A 319 6.20 12.31 16.44
C LEU A 319 4.95 11.98 17.23
N TYR A 320 3.79 12.26 16.65
CA TYR A 320 2.50 11.95 17.26
C TYR A 320 1.80 10.86 16.48
N TYR A 321 1.15 9.95 17.20
CA TYR A 321 0.32 8.89 16.66
C TYR A 321 -1.13 9.14 17.02
N SER A 322 -2.03 9.04 16.04
CA SER A 322 -3.47 9.09 16.23
C SER A 322 -4.10 7.94 15.43
N GLU A 323 -5.09 7.28 16.02
CA GLU A 323 -5.88 6.28 15.33
C GLU A 323 -7.36 6.43 15.67
N THR A 324 -8.20 5.90 14.80
CA THR A 324 -9.62 5.74 15.09
C THR A 324 -10.12 4.44 14.52
N SER A 325 -11.39 4.15 14.72
CA SER A 325 -12.04 3.05 14.05
C SER A 325 -13.43 3.43 13.58
N LEU A 326 -13.81 2.90 12.43
CA LEU A 326 -15.11 3.12 11.82
C LEU A 326 -15.53 1.89 11.03
N ASN A 327 -16.84 1.75 10.85
CA ASN A 327 -17.39 0.73 9.97
C ASN A 327 -17.49 1.30 8.55
N CYS A 328 -16.94 0.56 7.58
CA CYS A 328 -17.00 0.88 6.17
C CYS A 328 -17.64 -0.27 5.41
N LEU A 329 -18.31 0.05 4.29
CA LEU A 329 -18.81 -0.96 3.37
C LEU A 329 -17.68 -1.39 2.45
N LEU A 330 -17.09 -2.55 2.74
CA LEU A 330 -16.03 -3.15 1.94
C LEU A 330 -16.60 -4.19 1.00
N MET A 331 -15.91 -4.50 -0.10
CA MET A 331 -16.39 -5.48 -1.09
C MET A 331 -16.56 -6.88 -0.49
N GLY A 332 -15.74 -7.23 0.52
CA GLY A 332 -15.81 -8.50 1.23
C GLY A 332 -15.49 -9.72 0.36
N GLU A 333 -15.57 -10.90 0.96
CA GLU A 333 -15.24 -12.16 0.26
C GLU A 333 -16.18 -12.47 -0.92
N ASN A 334 -17.35 -11.83 -0.98
CA ASN A 334 -18.31 -12.00 -2.08
C ASN A 334 -17.73 -11.54 -3.43
N VAL A 335 -16.74 -10.64 -3.43
CA VAL A 335 -16.06 -10.21 -4.65
C VAL A 335 -15.38 -11.37 -5.36
N TYR A 336 -14.84 -12.34 -4.61
CA TYR A 336 -14.18 -13.52 -5.19
C TYR A 336 -15.16 -14.45 -5.90
N LYS A 337 -16.39 -14.59 -5.37
CA LYS A 337 -17.46 -15.33 -6.04
C LYS A 337 -17.88 -14.65 -7.34
N LEU A 338 -17.91 -13.31 -7.36
CA LEU A 338 -18.19 -12.55 -8.58
C LEU A 338 -17.11 -12.80 -9.63
N VAL A 339 -15.83 -12.74 -9.25
CA VAL A 339 -14.71 -13.04 -10.15
C VAL A 339 -14.78 -14.47 -10.68
N GLU A 340 -15.07 -15.45 -9.83
CA GLU A 340 -15.23 -16.86 -10.23
C GLU A 340 -16.37 -17.04 -11.25
N LEU A 341 -17.53 -16.41 -11.00
CA LEU A 341 -18.68 -16.45 -11.91
C LEU A 341 -18.38 -15.77 -13.25
N LEU A 342 -17.68 -14.64 -13.24
CA LEU A 342 -17.25 -13.94 -14.45
C LEU A 342 -16.30 -14.81 -15.29
N ASN A 343 -15.31 -15.44 -14.65
CA ASN A 343 -14.36 -16.32 -15.34
C ASN A 343 -15.05 -17.54 -15.97
N LYS A 344 -16.11 -18.07 -15.35
CA LYS A 344 -16.90 -19.17 -15.91
C LYS A 344 -17.81 -18.74 -17.06
N THR A 345 -18.42 -17.56 -16.96
CA THR A 345 -19.46 -17.11 -17.91
C THR A 345 -18.90 -16.35 -19.11
N TYR A 346 -17.76 -15.67 -18.96
CA TYR A 346 -17.17 -14.84 -20.00
C TYR A 346 -16.84 -15.62 -21.30
N PRO A 347 -16.20 -16.80 -21.26
CA PRO A 347 -15.90 -17.54 -22.50
C PRO A 347 -17.17 -17.93 -23.27
N ALA A 348 -18.21 -18.38 -22.55
CA ALA A 348 -19.48 -18.77 -23.15
C ALA A 348 -20.21 -17.56 -23.77
N ALA A 349 -20.22 -16.43 -23.08
CA ALA A 349 -20.80 -15.19 -23.59
C ALA A 349 -20.04 -14.70 -24.83
N PHE A 350 -18.71 -14.70 -24.80
CA PHE A 350 -17.86 -14.28 -25.92
C PHE A 350 -18.08 -15.15 -27.17
N VAL A 351 -18.10 -16.48 -27.02
CA VAL A 351 -18.40 -17.41 -28.12
C VAL A 351 -19.81 -17.18 -28.65
N SER A 352 -20.79 -16.94 -27.77
CA SER A 352 -22.18 -16.69 -28.18
C SER A 352 -22.32 -15.39 -28.98
N VAL A 353 -21.63 -14.32 -28.57
CA VAL A 353 -21.64 -13.04 -29.29
C VAL A 353 -20.96 -13.18 -30.64
N ILE A 354 -19.79 -13.83 -30.72
CA ILE A 354 -19.13 -14.09 -32.01
C ILE A 354 -20.02 -14.97 -32.89
N GLY A 355 -20.61 -16.03 -32.33
CA GLY A 355 -21.54 -16.89 -33.05
C GLY A 355 -22.72 -16.10 -33.60
N TYR A 356 -23.33 -15.22 -32.82
CA TYR A 356 -24.41 -14.35 -33.27
C TYR A 356 -23.96 -13.40 -34.40
N VAL A 357 -22.84 -12.70 -34.23
CA VAL A 357 -22.32 -11.75 -35.23
C VAL A 357 -21.92 -12.45 -36.53
N VAL A 358 -21.34 -13.66 -36.44
CA VAL A 358 -20.91 -14.44 -37.61
C VAL A 358 -22.09 -15.12 -38.29
N LEU A 359 -23.04 -15.70 -37.55
CA LEU A 359 -24.14 -16.49 -38.11
C LEU A 359 -25.33 -15.63 -38.57
N SER A 360 -25.56 -14.46 -37.96
CA SER A 360 -26.70 -13.61 -38.31
C SER A 360 -26.71 -13.13 -39.77
N PRO A 361 -25.59 -12.76 -40.41
CA PRO A 361 -25.58 -12.39 -41.84
C PRO A 361 -25.93 -13.58 -42.74
N PHE A 362 -25.46 -14.79 -42.42
CA PHE A 362 -25.77 -16.00 -43.20
C PHE A 362 -27.24 -16.39 -43.07
N LEU A 363 -27.81 -16.29 -41.87
CA LEU A 363 -29.24 -16.52 -41.63
C LEU A 363 -30.12 -15.50 -42.39
N ILE A 364 -29.73 -14.23 -42.43
CA ILE A 364 -30.43 -13.20 -43.21
C ILE A 364 -30.35 -13.50 -44.70
N LEU A 365 -29.18 -13.87 -45.22
CA LEU A 365 -29.00 -14.30 -46.62
C LEU A 365 -29.87 -15.51 -46.95
N LEU A 366 -29.92 -16.51 -46.08
CA LEU A 366 -30.71 -17.72 -46.30
C LEU A 366 -32.22 -17.42 -46.33
N LEU A 367 -32.69 -16.52 -45.47
CA LEU A 367 -34.08 -16.06 -45.44
C LEU A 367 -34.46 -15.27 -46.71
N GLN A 368 -33.52 -14.53 -47.30
CA GLN A 368 -33.73 -13.83 -48.58
C GLN A 368 -33.87 -14.77 -49.79
N PHE A 369 -33.45 -16.04 -49.68
CA PHE A 369 -33.65 -17.04 -50.73
C PHE A 369 -34.96 -17.83 -50.58
N ILE A 370 -35.63 -17.73 -49.44
CA ILE A 370 -36.85 -18.51 -49.10
C ILE A 370 -38.12 -17.64 -49.19
N LEU A 371 -37.98 -16.31 -49.11
CA LEU A 371 -39.00 -15.30 -49.40
C LEU A 371 -38.88 -14.85 -50.86
#